data_AF-A0A976H0S6-F1
#
_entry.id   AF-A0A976H0S6-F1
#
_cell.length_a   1.000
_cell.length_b   1.000
_cell.length_c   1.000
_cell.angle_alpha   90.00
_cell.angle_beta   90.00
_cell.angle_gamma   90.00
#
_symmetry.space_group_name_H-M   'P 1'
#
loop_
_entity.id
_entity.type
_entity.pdbx_description
1 polymer ?
#
loop_
_entity_poly.entity_id
_entity_poly.type
_entity_poly.pdbx_seq_one_letter_code
_entity_poly.pdbx_strand_id
1 'polypeptide(L)'
;MRQQLEKTSGKPHVALADYVKPVAEASRLPASSSFKPTYLKDNKAITKDHSKHLPHWYQEGRTYAITFRLHNSLPQSVQQIYLQEKSRLEKVLDNAVKNQQGPLIQKTRREIADLYSQHIEKILDQGNGDSYMKDDAIAQIVSDSITHFDGIRYDLAAWCVMPNHVHLLIKPKHEYELPEILQSIKSFSAKKANQMLKKSGAFWQQDSYDHVIRDEDDFWNQYSYIKHNPSKAGLKNWKWQGAKEIVSDLAGRRDASATDYIGGFVLGIHGADEFARELEEQNDPYTAIMVKAVADRFAEAFAELLHHRA
;
A
#
# COMPACT_ATOMS: atom_id res chain seq x y z
N MET A 1 18.64 26.79 -27.07
CA MET A 1 19.39 26.18 -25.96
C MET A 1 19.03 24.70 -25.84
N ARG A 2 19.72 23.86 -26.60
CA ARG A 2 19.73 22.41 -26.44
C ARG A 2 21.03 22.07 -25.70
N GLN A 3 20.94 21.58 -24.48
CA GLN A 3 21.98 20.77 -23.87
C GLN A 3 21.31 19.51 -23.36
N GLN A 4 21.19 18.53 -24.27
CA GLN A 4 21.11 17.13 -23.87
C GLN A 4 22.51 16.78 -23.39
N LEU A 5 22.70 16.73 -22.08
CA LEU A 5 23.85 16.03 -21.51
C LEU A 5 23.61 14.54 -21.77
N GLU A 6 24.35 13.98 -22.71
CA GLU A 6 24.50 12.55 -22.91
C GLU A 6 25.05 11.94 -21.61
N LYS A 7 24.17 11.35 -20.80
CA LYS A 7 24.59 10.39 -19.78
C LYS A 7 24.73 9.05 -20.46
N THR A 8 25.96 8.61 -20.61
CA THR A 8 26.41 7.28 -21.08
C THR A 8 26.06 6.20 -20.05
N SER A 9 24.78 6.00 -19.78
CA SER A 9 24.26 4.76 -19.22
C SER A 9 23.60 4.07 -20.40
N GLY A 10 23.99 2.85 -20.75
CA GLY A 10 23.38 2.07 -21.84
C GLY A 10 21.91 1.67 -21.59
N LYS A 11 21.16 2.52 -20.87
CA LYS A 11 19.75 2.37 -20.54
C LYS A 11 18.93 3.31 -21.45
N PRO A 12 17.76 2.88 -21.94
CA PRO A 12 16.93 3.69 -22.81
C PRO A 12 16.47 4.97 -22.11
N HIS A 13 16.82 6.12 -22.69
CA HIS A 13 16.38 7.44 -22.24
C HIS A 13 14.90 7.62 -22.62
N VAL A 14 14.01 7.75 -21.63
CA VAL A 14 12.57 7.94 -21.89
C VAL A 14 12.28 9.41 -22.13
N ALA A 15 11.80 9.74 -23.32
CA ALA A 15 11.34 11.08 -23.65
C ALA A 15 9.85 11.21 -23.35
N LEU A 16 9.38 12.43 -23.04
CA LEU A 16 7.95 12.75 -22.96
C LEU A 16 7.18 12.33 -24.23
N ALA A 17 7.88 12.21 -25.36
CA ALA A 17 7.36 11.72 -26.63
C ALA A 17 6.89 10.25 -26.60
N ASP A 18 7.43 9.42 -25.69
CA ASP A 18 7.05 8.01 -25.57
C ASP A 18 5.61 7.86 -25.06
N TYR A 19 5.10 8.87 -24.35
CA TYR A 19 3.69 8.98 -23.96
C TYR A 19 2.80 9.69 -25.00
N VAL A 20 3.39 10.29 -26.05
CA VAL A 20 2.69 11.16 -27.01
C VAL A 20 2.53 10.48 -28.39
N LYS A 21 3.21 9.36 -28.66
CA LYS A 21 2.89 8.58 -29.86
C LYS A 21 1.44 8.10 -29.74
N PRO A 22 0.54 8.49 -30.67
CA PRO A 22 -0.71 7.78 -30.82
C PRO A 22 -0.30 6.36 -31.14
N VAL A 23 -0.71 5.43 -30.30
CA VAL A 23 -0.55 4.00 -30.55
C VAL A 23 -1.52 3.64 -31.68
N ALA A 24 -1.17 4.06 -32.90
CA ALA A 24 -1.62 3.37 -34.09
C ALA A 24 -0.85 2.05 -34.09
N GLU A 25 -1.55 0.96 -33.78
CA GLU A 25 -1.05 -0.41 -33.95
C GLU A 25 0.11 -0.86 -33.02
N ALA A 26 0.13 -0.48 -31.74
CA ALA A 26 0.52 -1.52 -30.79
C ALA A 26 -0.65 -2.49 -30.79
N SER A 27 -0.45 -3.62 -31.46
CA SER A 27 -1.14 -4.84 -31.10
C SER A 27 -1.25 -4.84 -29.58
N ARG A 28 -2.49 -4.95 -29.08
CA ARG A 28 -2.74 -5.30 -27.69
C ARG A 28 -2.05 -6.65 -27.50
N LEU A 29 -0.74 -6.65 -27.24
CA LEU A 29 -0.07 -7.78 -26.64
C LEU A 29 -0.97 -8.12 -25.47
N PRO A 30 -1.54 -9.34 -25.41
CA PRO A 30 -2.48 -9.65 -24.37
C PRO A 30 -1.73 -9.38 -23.08
N ALA A 31 -2.15 -8.33 -22.36
CA ALA A 31 -1.77 -8.19 -20.98
C ALA A 31 -2.04 -9.58 -20.42
N SER A 32 -1.00 -10.26 -19.95
CA SER A 32 -1.17 -11.56 -19.29
C SER A 32 -2.38 -11.38 -18.39
N SER A 33 -3.49 -12.06 -18.72
CA SER A 33 -4.79 -11.82 -18.08
C SER A 33 -4.68 -12.04 -16.58
N SER A 34 -3.65 -12.81 -16.21
CA SER A 34 -3.34 -13.23 -14.89
C SER A 34 -2.00 -12.65 -14.40
N PHE A 35 -1.96 -12.23 -13.13
CA PHE A 35 -0.77 -11.75 -12.43
C PHE A 35 -0.20 -12.87 -11.53
N LYS A 36 1.12 -13.08 -11.59
CA LYS A 36 1.81 -14.01 -10.67
C LYS A 36 2.62 -13.22 -9.63
N PRO A 37 2.25 -13.30 -8.33
CA PRO A 37 2.93 -12.58 -7.27
C PRO A 37 4.31 -13.17 -6.97
N THR A 38 5.17 -12.32 -6.43
CA THR A 38 6.52 -12.69 -5.98
C THR A 38 6.83 -11.97 -4.69
N TYR A 39 7.26 -12.74 -3.69
CA TYR A 39 7.41 -12.28 -2.32
C TYR A 39 8.86 -12.05 -1.94
N LEU A 40 9.08 -11.20 -0.93
CA LEU A 40 10.37 -10.91 -0.33
C LEU A 40 11.14 -12.19 -0.03
N LYS A 41 12.44 -12.18 -0.32
CA LYS A 41 13.35 -13.26 0.05
C LYS A 41 14.34 -12.77 1.08
N ASP A 42 14.26 -13.32 2.28
CA ASP A 42 15.12 -12.96 3.41
C ASP A 42 16.61 -13.18 3.14
N ASN A 43 16.95 -14.13 2.27
CA ASN A 43 18.33 -14.53 1.96
C ASN A 43 18.97 -13.74 0.80
N LYS A 44 18.33 -12.69 0.30
CA LYS A 44 18.87 -11.86 -0.80
C LYS A 44 19.05 -10.42 -0.34
N ALA A 45 20.12 -9.79 -0.81
CA ALA A 45 20.42 -8.39 -0.50
C ALA A 45 19.21 -7.49 -0.82
N ILE A 46 18.92 -6.59 0.11
CA ILE A 46 17.95 -5.50 -0.09
C ILE A 46 18.77 -4.24 -0.34
N THR A 47 18.53 -3.60 -1.48
CA THR A 47 19.11 -2.29 -1.75
C THR A 47 18.31 -1.25 -0.99
N LYS A 48 18.98 -0.46 -0.15
CA LYS A 48 18.39 0.70 0.54
C LYS A 48 18.87 1.95 -0.17
N ASP A 49 17.96 2.66 -0.86
CA ASP A 49 18.27 3.97 -1.42
C ASP A 49 18.11 5.05 -0.35
N HIS A 50 19.19 5.80 -0.08
CA HIS A 50 19.23 6.92 0.86
C HIS A 50 19.16 8.29 0.18
N SER A 51 19.02 8.35 -1.15
CA SER A 51 19.05 9.60 -1.91
C SER A 51 17.78 10.46 -1.76
N LYS A 52 16.75 9.94 -1.10
CA LYS A 52 15.47 10.62 -0.82
C LYS A 52 15.18 10.67 0.68
N HIS A 53 14.23 11.51 1.09
CA HIS A 53 13.87 11.67 2.51
C HIS A 53 13.22 10.41 3.10
N LEU A 54 12.75 9.47 2.27
CA LEU A 54 12.27 8.16 2.70
C LEU A 54 13.20 7.04 2.18
N PRO A 55 13.72 6.15 3.04
CA PRO A 55 14.48 4.99 2.59
C PRO A 55 13.57 4.00 1.88
N HIS A 56 13.88 3.70 0.62
CA HIS A 56 13.15 2.73 -0.20
C HIS A 56 13.86 1.37 -0.16
N TRP A 57 13.12 0.30 0.13
CA TRP A 57 13.65 -1.05 0.24
C TRP A 57 13.37 -1.78 -1.07
N TYR A 58 14.41 -2.00 -1.86
CA TYR A 58 14.28 -2.64 -3.17
C TYR A 58 14.94 -4.02 -3.19
N GLN A 59 14.17 -5.00 -3.64
CA GLN A 59 14.62 -6.30 -4.08
C GLN A 59 14.03 -6.62 -5.46
N GLU A 60 14.92 -6.94 -6.40
CA GLU A 60 14.58 -7.15 -7.80
C GLU A 60 13.54 -8.27 -8.01
N GLY A 61 12.60 -8.03 -8.92
CA GLY A 61 11.57 -8.98 -9.33
C GLY A 61 10.53 -9.30 -8.26
N ARG A 62 10.38 -8.43 -7.25
CA ARG A 62 9.38 -8.54 -6.18
C ARG A 62 8.12 -7.74 -6.48
N THR A 63 7.04 -8.13 -5.83
CA THR A 63 5.78 -7.40 -5.85
C THR A 63 5.81 -6.31 -4.78
N TYR A 64 5.27 -5.15 -5.11
CA TYR A 64 5.23 -3.97 -4.24
C TYR A 64 3.82 -3.40 -4.19
N ALA A 65 3.34 -3.12 -2.98
CA ALA A 65 2.24 -2.20 -2.74
C ALA A 65 2.81 -0.79 -2.63
N ILE A 66 2.24 0.17 -3.35
CA ILE A 66 2.76 1.54 -3.44
C ILE A 66 1.61 2.52 -3.25
N THR A 67 1.85 3.57 -2.47
CA THR A 67 0.95 4.70 -2.31
C THR A 67 1.68 6.00 -2.64
N PHE A 68 1.14 6.80 -3.57
CA PHE A 68 1.62 8.16 -3.80
C PHE A 68 0.45 9.13 -3.86
N ARG A 69 0.71 10.40 -3.51
CA ARG A 69 -0.35 11.36 -3.18
C ARG A 69 -0.07 12.76 -3.69
N LEU A 70 -1.13 13.56 -3.85
CA LEU A 70 -1.02 14.98 -4.21
C LEU A 70 -0.19 15.72 -3.17
N HIS A 71 0.51 16.78 -3.60
CA HIS A 71 1.43 17.52 -2.75
C HIS A 71 0.76 18.07 -1.47
N ASN A 72 -0.42 18.68 -1.60
CA ASN A 72 -1.16 19.28 -0.48
C ASN A 72 -2.29 18.39 0.06
N SER A 73 -2.17 17.06 -0.06
CA SER A 73 -3.19 16.11 0.41
C SER A 73 -3.16 15.83 1.92
N LEU A 74 -2.09 16.21 2.62
CA LEU A 74 -2.00 16.06 4.08
C LEU A 74 -1.50 17.36 4.72
N PRO A 75 -2.06 17.75 5.88
CA PRO A 75 -1.52 18.83 6.69
C PRO A 75 -0.05 18.61 7.02
N GLN A 76 0.76 19.68 6.99
CA GLN A 76 2.20 19.59 7.26
C GLN A 76 2.50 19.03 8.66
N SER A 77 1.65 19.33 9.65
CA SER A 77 1.75 18.78 11.01
C SER A 77 1.65 17.25 11.04
N VAL A 78 0.72 16.67 10.29
CA VAL A 78 0.56 15.21 10.15
C VAL A 78 1.80 14.59 9.52
N GLN A 79 2.33 15.23 8.48
CA GLN A 79 3.55 14.75 7.82
C GLN A 79 4.74 14.78 8.76
N GLN A 80 4.89 15.85 9.56
CA GLN A 80 5.95 15.98 10.55
C GLN A 80 5.85 14.91 11.64
N ILE A 81 4.65 14.67 12.18
CA ILE A 81 4.43 13.62 13.20
C ILE A 81 4.79 12.25 12.64
N TYR A 82 4.31 11.90 11.44
CA TYR A 82 4.64 10.64 10.79
C TYR A 82 6.15 10.47 10.57
N LEU A 83 6.82 11.51 10.04
CA LEU A 83 8.26 11.45 9.78
C LEU A 83 9.07 11.32 11.08
N GLN A 84 8.68 12.02 12.14
CA GLN A 84 9.31 11.92 13.46
C GLN A 84 9.17 10.51 14.02
N GLU A 85 7.97 9.94 14.00
CA GLU A 85 7.71 8.62 14.56
C GLU A 85 8.38 7.52 13.74
N LYS A 86 8.34 7.61 12.41
CA LYS A 86 9.08 6.72 11.53
C LYS A 86 10.58 6.77 11.81
N SER A 87 11.16 7.97 11.92
CA SER A 87 12.59 8.14 12.22
C SER A 87 12.96 7.54 13.57
N ARG A 88 12.05 7.63 14.56
CA ARG A 88 12.24 7.03 15.89
C ARG A 88 12.29 5.51 15.77
N LEU A 89 11.32 4.90 15.10
CA LEU A 89 11.25 3.45 14.93
C LEU A 89 12.41 2.91 14.08
N GLU A 90 12.85 3.62 13.05
CA GLU A 90 14.01 3.24 12.25
C GLU A 90 15.29 3.18 13.09
N LYS A 91 15.50 4.15 14.00
CA LYS A 91 16.62 4.12 14.94
C LYS A 91 16.55 2.92 15.90
N VAL A 92 15.34 2.59 16.37
CA VAL A 92 15.12 1.40 17.20
C VAL A 92 15.46 0.14 16.41
N LEU A 93 15.01 0.04 15.16
CA LEU A 93 15.28 -1.09 14.29
C LEU A 93 16.78 -1.25 14.01
N ASP A 94 17.48 -0.17 13.66
CA ASP A 94 18.91 -0.19 13.39
C ASP A 94 19.70 -0.67 14.61
N ASN A 95 19.34 -0.22 15.82
CA ASN A 95 19.95 -0.67 17.06
C ASN A 95 19.60 -2.14 17.36
N ALA A 96 18.36 -2.56 17.14
CA ALA A 96 17.95 -3.94 17.35
C ALA A 96 18.70 -4.91 16.42
N VAL A 97 18.90 -4.52 15.15
CA VAL A 97 19.68 -5.28 14.16
C VAL A 97 21.14 -5.39 14.59
N LYS A 98 21.77 -4.28 14.98
CA LYS A 98 23.17 -4.27 15.46
C LYS A 98 23.37 -5.20 16.66
N ASN A 99 22.39 -5.25 17.56
CA ASN A 99 22.43 -6.06 18.77
C ASN A 99 21.81 -7.47 18.60
N GLN A 100 21.45 -7.87 17.37
CA GLN A 100 20.85 -9.18 17.05
C GLN A 100 19.59 -9.51 17.88
N GLN A 101 18.79 -8.49 18.20
CA GLN A 101 17.58 -8.62 19.02
C GLN A 101 16.38 -9.07 18.18
N GLY A 102 16.36 -10.35 17.78
CA GLY A 102 15.37 -10.95 16.87
C GLY A 102 13.90 -10.55 17.13
N PRO A 103 13.37 -10.72 18.36
CA PRO A 103 11.98 -10.35 18.67
C PRO A 103 11.70 -8.85 18.49
N LEU A 104 12.64 -7.99 18.87
CA LEU A 104 12.49 -6.54 18.72
C LEU A 104 12.56 -6.12 17.26
N ILE A 105 13.41 -6.76 16.45
CA ILE A 105 13.47 -6.54 15.00
C ILE A 105 12.11 -6.83 14.37
N GLN A 106 11.50 -7.98 14.68
CA GLN A 106 10.20 -8.35 14.13
C GLN A 106 9.08 -7.43 14.60
N LYS A 107 9.08 -7.04 15.88
CA LYS A 107 8.10 -6.09 16.44
C LYS A 107 8.22 -4.72 15.76
N THR A 108 9.42 -4.16 15.71
CA THR A 108 9.65 -2.82 15.14
C THR A 108 9.35 -2.79 13.63
N ARG A 109 9.65 -3.87 12.89
CA ARG A 109 9.26 -4.00 11.47
C ARG A 109 7.74 -4.01 11.25
N ARG A 110 6.97 -4.56 12.20
CA ARG A 110 5.51 -4.51 12.19
C ARG A 110 5.01 -3.10 12.49
N GLU A 111 5.52 -2.48 13.56
CA GLU A 111 5.15 -1.10 13.92
C GLU A 111 5.43 -0.09 12.79
N ILE A 112 6.56 -0.19 12.11
CA ILE A 112 6.88 0.68 10.96
C ILE A 112 5.89 0.46 9.81
N ALA A 113 5.48 -0.79 9.56
CA ALA A 113 4.51 -1.10 8.52
C ALA A 113 3.13 -0.53 8.89
N ASP A 114 2.69 -0.73 10.12
CA ASP A 114 1.39 -0.29 10.62
C ASP A 114 1.28 1.24 10.73
N LEU A 115 2.39 1.93 11.00
CA LEU A 115 2.43 3.38 11.19
C LEU A 115 1.83 4.14 10.01
N TYR A 116 2.14 3.72 8.77
CA TYR A 116 1.64 4.40 7.58
C TYR A 116 0.12 4.25 7.45
N SER A 117 -0.39 3.03 7.50
CA SER A 117 -1.82 2.76 7.34
C SER A 117 -2.68 3.36 8.46
N GLN A 118 -2.22 3.36 9.71
CA GLN A 118 -2.98 3.92 10.83
C GLN A 118 -3.12 5.45 10.79
N HIS A 119 -2.11 6.15 10.28
CA HIS A 119 -2.04 7.61 10.40
C HIS A 119 -2.23 8.35 9.08
N ILE A 120 -1.67 7.83 7.98
CA ILE A 120 -1.65 8.55 6.71
C ILE A 120 -2.89 8.25 5.89
N GLU A 121 -3.19 6.96 5.65
CA GLU A 121 -4.26 6.55 4.74
C GLU A 121 -5.64 7.02 5.22
N LYS A 122 -5.92 6.88 6.53
CA LYS A 122 -7.16 7.36 7.13
C LYS A 122 -7.39 8.87 6.92
N ILE A 123 -6.32 9.68 6.95
CA ILE A 123 -6.41 11.13 6.74
C ILE A 123 -6.55 11.47 5.26
N LEU A 124 -5.94 10.67 4.38
CA LEU A 124 -6.10 10.79 2.94
C LEU A 124 -7.54 10.50 2.52
N ASP A 125 -8.16 9.45 3.05
CA ASP A 125 -9.54 9.04 2.75
C ASP A 125 -10.57 10.09 3.15
N GLN A 126 -10.27 10.90 4.17
CA GLN A 126 -11.10 12.05 4.56
C GLN A 126 -11.10 13.18 3.51
N GLY A 127 -10.21 13.12 2.51
CA GLY A 127 -10.17 14.11 1.43
C GLY A 127 -9.62 15.46 1.87
N ASN A 128 -8.79 15.50 2.92
CA ASN A 128 -8.17 16.74 3.39
C ASN A 128 -7.27 17.35 2.30
N GLY A 129 -7.28 18.67 2.19
CA GLY A 129 -6.46 19.42 1.23
C GLY A 129 -6.84 19.17 -0.23
N ASP A 130 -5.83 19.11 -1.11
CA ASP A 130 -6.05 18.98 -2.55
C ASP A 130 -6.67 17.63 -2.92
N SER A 131 -7.77 17.65 -3.68
CA SER A 131 -8.47 16.47 -4.18
C SER A 131 -8.76 16.56 -5.68
N TYR A 132 -7.74 16.91 -6.47
CA TYR A 132 -7.90 17.18 -7.91
C TYR A 132 -8.40 15.98 -8.71
N MET A 133 -8.19 14.75 -8.24
CA MET A 133 -8.64 13.53 -8.93
C MET A 133 -10.12 13.18 -8.61
N LYS A 134 -10.86 14.07 -7.95
CA LYS A 134 -12.34 14.04 -8.02
C LYS A 134 -12.86 14.40 -9.42
N ASP A 135 -12.09 15.19 -10.15
CA ASP A 135 -12.36 15.50 -11.55
C ASP A 135 -12.06 14.26 -12.41
N ASP A 136 -13.06 13.83 -13.15
CA ASP A 136 -13.04 12.61 -13.96
C ASP A 136 -11.92 12.65 -15.02
N ALA A 137 -11.67 13.80 -15.64
CA ALA A 137 -10.67 13.92 -16.68
C ALA A 137 -9.24 13.91 -16.11
N ILE A 138 -9.04 14.45 -14.91
CA ILE A 138 -7.75 14.33 -14.20
C ILE A 138 -7.53 12.89 -13.74
N ALA A 139 -8.54 12.23 -13.18
CA ALA A 139 -8.45 10.84 -12.78
C ALA A 139 -8.18 9.91 -13.98
N GLN A 140 -8.78 10.16 -15.15
CA GLN A 140 -8.49 9.45 -16.40
C GLN A 140 -7.01 9.57 -16.79
N ILE A 141 -6.43 10.78 -16.74
CA ILE A 141 -5.00 10.98 -17.05
C ILE A 141 -4.12 10.11 -16.15
N VAL A 142 -4.43 10.06 -14.86
CA VAL A 142 -3.67 9.28 -13.89
C VAL A 142 -3.86 7.79 -14.13
N SER A 143 -5.10 7.34 -14.32
CA SER A 143 -5.46 5.97 -14.71
C SER A 143 -4.69 5.51 -15.96
N ASP A 144 -4.75 6.29 -17.04
CA ASP A 144 -4.05 5.99 -18.29
C ASP A 144 -2.54 5.89 -18.07
N SER A 145 -1.97 6.80 -17.27
CA SER A 145 -0.55 6.77 -16.93
C SER A 145 -0.15 5.49 -16.21
N ILE A 146 -1.03 4.96 -15.35
CA ILE A 146 -0.84 3.73 -14.57
C ILE A 146 -1.00 2.48 -15.45
N THR A 147 -1.94 2.47 -16.39
CA THR A 147 -2.20 1.28 -17.21
C THR A 147 -1.33 1.21 -18.46
N HIS A 148 -0.75 2.32 -18.91
CA HIS A 148 -0.05 2.43 -20.19
C HIS A 148 1.12 1.44 -20.37
N PHE A 149 1.89 1.18 -19.31
CA PHE A 149 3.05 0.28 -19.38
C PHE A 149 2.85 -1.07 -18.68
N ASP A 150 1.60 -1.41 -18.34
CA ASP A 150 1.27 -2.73 -17.80
C ASP A 150 1.63 -3.84 -18.80
N GLY A 151 2.31 -4.88 -18.32
CA GLY A 151 2.87 -5.98 -19.12
C GLY A 151 4.18 -5.63 -19.83
N ILE A 152 4.57 -4.36 -19.89
CA ILE A 152 5.78 -3.88 -20.59
C ILE A 152 6.89 -3.54 -19.59
N ARG A 153 6.64 -2.58 -18.69
CA ARG A 153 7.64 -2.13 -17.69
C ARG A 153 7.41 -2.73 -16.31
N TYR A 154 6.16 -3.06 -16.02
CA TYR A 154 5.73 -3.74 -14.80
C TYR A 154 4.50 -4.56 -15.11
N ASP A 155 4.28 -5.62 -14.34
CA ASP A 155 2.97 -6.27 -14.27
C ASP A 155 2.13 -5.54 -13.22
N LEU A 156 0.90 -5.15 -13.57
CA LEU A 156 -0.06 -4.49 -12.70
C LEU A 156 -1.08 -5.50 -12.17
N ALA A 157 -1.08 -5.75 -10.86
CA ALA A 157 -2.02 -6.67 -10.21
C ALA A 157 -3.33 -5.98 -9.84
N ALA A 158 -3.24 -4.85 -9.16
CA ALA A 158 -4.38 -4.04 -8.72
C ALA A 158 -3.99 -2.57 -8.62
N TRP A 159 -4.96 -1.68 -8.77
CA TRP A 159 -4.77 -0.25 -8.60
C TRP A 159 -6.09 0.46 -8.34
N CYS A 160 -5.99 1.62 -7.69
CA CYS A 160 -7.07 2.59 -7.63
C CYS A 160 -6.53 4.02 -7.58
N VAL A 161 -7.23 4.93 -8.25
CA VAL A 161 -6.99 6.38 -8.18
C VAL A 161 -8.02 6.95 -7.23
N MET A 162 -7.59 7.37 -6.06
CA MET A 162 -8.41 8.06 -5.08
C MET A 162 -8.44 9.56 -5.37
N PRO A 163 -9.39 10.34 -4.81
CA PRO A 163 -9.48 11.79 -4.98
C PRO A 163 -8.18 12.58 -4.81
N ASN A 164 -7.30 12.15 -3.91
CA ASN A 164 -6.06 12.85 -3.58
C ASN A 164 -4.80 11.94 -3.53
N HIS A 165 -4.95 10.64 -3.78
CA HIS A 165 -3.85 9.68 -3.77
C HIS A 165 -4.10 8.50 -4.71
N VAL A 166 -3.12 7.62 -4.87
CA VAL A 166 -3.18 6.45 -5.73
C VAL A 166 -2.58 5.29 -4.96
N HIS A 167 -3.20 4.12 -5.09
CA HIS A 167 -2.61 2.85 -4.68
C HIS A 167 -2.30 1.97 -5.90
N LEU A 168 -1.14 1.34 -5.90
CA LEU A 168 -0.69 0.39 -6.92
C LEU A 168 -0.20 -0.90 -6.27
N LEU A 169 -0.47 -2.04 -6.91
CA LEU A 169 0.17 -3.31 -6.63
C LEU A 169 0.85 -3.78 -7.92
N ILE A 170 2.18 -3.69 -7.97
CA ILE A 170 2.94 -3.95 -9.20
C ILE A 170 4.15 -4.84 -8.95
N LYS A 171 4.60 -5.49 -10.02
CA LYS A 171 5.89 -6.18 -10.07
C LYS A 171 6.71 -5.57 -11.21
N PRO A 172 7.78 -4.81 -10.93
CA PRO A 172 8.68 -4.31 -11.95
C PRO A 172 9.27 -5.46 -12.80
N LYS A 173 9.41 -5.23 -14.11
CA LYS A 173 10.18 -6.14 -14.98
C LYS A 173 11.68 -5.89 -14.76
N HIS A 174 12.51 -6.91 -15.00
CA HIS A 174 13.96 -6.92 -14.74
C HIS A 174 14.72 -5.69 -15.31
N GLU A 175 14.26 -5.10 -16.40
CA GLU A 175 14.92 -3.94 -17.03
C GLU A 175 14.55 -2.59 -16.40
N TYR A 176 13.56 -2.57 -15.49
CA TYR A 176 12.98 -1.33 -14.97
C TYR A 176 12.98 -1.31 -13.46
N GLU A 177 13.55 -0.23 -12.92
CA GLU A 177 13.61 -0.01 -11.48
C GLU A 177 12.33 0.67 -10.99
N LEU A 178 11.89 0.33 -9.78
CA LEU A 178 10.67 0.89 -9.18
C LEU A 178 10.66 2.44 -9.17
N PRO A 179 11.75 3.15 -8.78
CA PRO A 179 11.78 4.61 -8.81
C PRO A 179 11.61 5.20 -10.21
N GLU A 180 12.14 4.55 -11.24
CA GLU A 180 12.05 4.99 -12.64
C GLU A 180 10.59 4.87 -13.14
N ILE A 181 9.92 3.75 -12.80
CA ILE A 181 8.50 3.53 -13.09
C ILE A 181 7.64 4.63 -12.45
N LEU A 182 7.82 4.84 -11.14
CA LEU A 182 7.03 5.83 -10.40
C LEU A 182 7.30 7.25 -10.87
N GLN A 183 8.55 7.59 -11.17
CA GLN A 183 8.90 8.89 -11.74
C GLN A 183 8.21 9.11 -13.08
N SER A 184 8.19 8.09 -13.95
CA SER A 184 7.54 8.15 -15.26
C SER A 184 6.04 8.44 -15.13
N ILE A 185 5.33 7.65 -14.32
CA ILE A 185 3.89 7.81 -14.05
C ILE A 185 3.60 9.21 -13.47
N LYS A 186 4.35 9.61 -12.43
CA LYS A 186 4.13 10.88 -11.73
C LYS A 186 4.42 12.09 -12.61
N SER A 187 5.51 12.06 -13.37
CA SER A 187 5.94 13.22 -14.19
C SER A 187 4.98 13.48 -15.34
N PHE A 188 4.54 12.43 -16.05
CA PHE A 188 3.61 12.58 -17.16
C PHE A 188 2.25 13.05 -16.68
N SER A 189 1.67 12.37 -15.68
CA SER A 189 0.36 12.73 -15.12
C SER A 189 0.36 14.14 -14.52
N ALA A 190 1.40 14.52 -13.77
CA ALA A 190 1.52 15.87 -13.20
C ALA A 190 1.53 16.96 -14.28
N LYS A 191 2.29 16.75 -15.37
CA LYS A 191 2.36 17.74 -16.46
C LYS A 191 0.99 17.94 -17.11
N LYS A 192 0.29 16.85 -17.43
CA LYS A 192 -1.03 16.90 -18.07
C LYS A 192 -2.10 17.49 -17.14
N ALA A 193 -2.14 17.07 -15.88
CA ALA A 193 -3.07 17.59 -14.88
C ALA A 193 -2.83 19.09 -14.62
N ASN A 194 -1.57 19.52 -14.45
CA ASN A 194 -1.25 20.94 -14.26
C ASN A 194 -1.63 21.81 -15.46
N GLN A 195 -1.47 21.30 -16.69
CA GLN A 195 -1.94 22.00 -17.90
C GLN A 195 -3.45 22.22 -17.87
N MET A 196 -4.23 21.19 -17.50
CA MET A 196 -5.69 21.31 -17.38
C MET A 196 -6.12 22.24 -16.24
N LEU A 197 -5.44 22.15 -15.09
CA LEU A 197 -5.69 22.99 -13.93
C LEU A 197 -5.19 24.43 -14.11
N LYS A 198 -4.44 24.72 -15.19
CA LYS A 198 -3.73 25.99 -15.42
C LYS A 198 -2.83 26.37 -14.22
N LYS A 199 -2.19 25.37 -13.62
CA LYS A 199 -1.29 25.54 -12.47
C LYS A 199 0.16 25.28 -12.85
N SER A 200 1.06 25.88 -12.08
CA SER A 200 2.50 25.58 -12.08
C SER A 200 2.90 25.10 -10.69
N GLY A 201 3.94 24.26 -10.62
CA GLY A 201 4.47 23.72 -9.36
C GLY A 201 4.19 22.23 -9.17
N ALA A 202 4.38 21.76 -7.93
CA ALA A 202 4.27 20.35 -7.60
C ALA A 202 2.80 19.88 -7.59
N PHE A 203 2.51 18.87 -8.42
CA PHE A 203 1.22 18.17 -8.39
C PHE A 203 1.25 17.01 -7.40
N TRP A 204 2.28 16.16 -7.51
CA TRP A 204 2.53 15.05 -6.60
C TRP A 204 3.47 15.46 -5.47
N GLN A 205 3.28 14.85 -4.30
CA GLN A 205 4.32 14.81 -3.27
C GLN A 205 5.56 14.12 -3.83
N GLN A 206 6.75 14.59 -3.44
CA GLN A 206 8.02 14.08 -3.97
C GLN A 206 8.17 12.58 -3.72
N ASP A 207 8.08 12.17 -2.46
CA ASP A 207 8.26 10.78 -2.08
C ASP A 207 6.95 9.98 -2.18
N SER A 208 7.11 8.68 -2.39
CA SER A 208 6.03 7.69 -2.36
C SER A 208 6.25 6.79 -1.14
N TYR A 209 5.19 6.14 -0.68
CA TYR A 209 5.31 5.00 0.21
C TYR A 209 5.31 3.72 -0.62
N ASP A 210 6.18 2.78 -0.30
CA ASP A 210 6.23 1.45 -0.90
C ASP A 210 6.47 0.40 0.18
N HIS A 211 5.85 -0.75 -0.04
CA HIS A 211 5.90 -1.92 0.81
C HIS A 211 6.14 -3.13 -0.08
N VAL A 212 7.29 -3.79 0.12
CA VAL A 212 7.58 -5.05 -0.55
C VAL A 212 6.73 -6.16 0.06
N ILE A 213 6.00 -6.87 -0.79
CA ILE A 213 5.11 -7.94 -0.35
C ILE A 213 5.93 -9.08 0.24
N ARG A 214 5.60 -9.49 1.46
CA ARG A 214 6.39 -10.41 2.28
C ARG A 214 6.06 -11.86 2.03
N ASP A 215 4.78 -12.16 1.84
CA ASP A 215 4.24 -13.50 1.66
C ASP A 215 2.87 -13.43 0.97
N GLU A 216 2.20 -14.58 0.86
CA GLU A 216 0.90 -14.70 0.19
C GLU A 216 -0.23 -14.01 0.97
N ASP A 217 -0.22 -14.05 2.30
CA ASP A 217 -1.25 -13.40 3.11
C ASP A 217 -1.14 -11.89 2.99
N ASP A 218 0.08 -11.35 3.08
CA ASP A 218 0.37 -9.94 2.83
C ASP A 218 -0.06 -9.52 1.41
N PHE A 219 0.18 -10.36 0.40
CA PHE A 219 -0.30 -10.11 -0.95
C PHE A 219 -1.82 -9.97 -1.01
N TRP A 220 -2.57 -10.93 -0.46
CA TRP A 220 -4.02 -10.91 -0.51
C TRP A 220 -4.62 -9.78 0.32
N ASN A 221 -4.00 -9.43 1.44
CA ASN A 221 -4.36 -8.27 2.25
C ASN A 221 -4.21 -6.98 1.43
N GLN A 222 -3.06 -6.75 0.79
CA GLN A 222 -2.83 -5.56 -0.03
C GLN A 222 -3.71 -5.53 -1.28
N TYR A 223 -3.85 -6.65 -1.99
CA TYR A 223 -4.70 -6.77 -3.17
C TYR A 223 -6.17 -6.46 -2.84
N SER A 224 -6.70 -7.06 -1.77
CA SER A 224 -8.07 -6.82 -1.32
C SER A 224 -8.26 -5.40 -0.82
N TYR A 225 -7.28 -4.86 -0.09
CA TYR A 225 -7.30 -3.48 0.36
C TYR A 225 -7.45 -2.51 -0.82
N ILE A 226 -6.54 -2.59 -1.79
CA ILE A 226 -6.50 -1.69 -2.95
C ILE A 226 -7.79 -1.78 -3.77
N LYS A 227 -8.29 -2.99 -4.01
CA LYS A 227 -9.53 -3.24 -4.76
C LYS A 227 -10.76 -2.61 -4.11
N HIS A 228 -10.84 -2.63 -2.78
CA HIS A 228 -12.02 -2.16 -2.04
C HIS A 228 -11.87 -0.75 -1.47
N ASN A 229 -10.68 -0.16 -1.50
CA ASN A 229 -10.40 1.14 -0.90
C ASN A 229 -11.39 2.24 -1.39
N PRO A 230 -11.69 2.39 -2.69
CA PRO A 230 -12.69 3.37 -3.14
C PRO A 230 -14.07 3.18 -2.48
N SER A 231 -14.55 1.95 -2.40
CA SER A 231 -15.84 1.64 -1.77
C SER A 231 -15.84 1.90 -0.26
N LYS A 232 -14.73 1.57 0.42
CA LYS A 232 -14.52 1.82 1.86
C LYS A 232 -14.50 3.31 2.18
N ALA A 233 -13.96 4.13 1.27
CA ALA A 233 -13.98 5.59 1.36
C ALA A 233 -15.32 6.21 0.92
N GLY A 234 -16.34 5.41 0.61
CA GLY A 234 -17.66 5.89 0.22
C GLY A 234 -17.78 6.36 -1.24
N LEU A 235 -16.79 6.08 -2.08
CA LEU A 235 -16.84 6.40 -3.51
C LEU A 235 -17.71 5.38 -4.26
N LYS A 236 -18.98 5.75 -4.48
CA LYS A 236 -19.94 4.90 -5.20
C LYS A 236 -19.68 4.92 -6.70
N ASN A 237 -19.75 3.76 -7.34
CA ASN A 237 -19.55 3.60 -8.80
C ASN A 237 -18.22 4.18 -9.30
N TRP A 238 -17.18 4.11 -8.47
CA TRP A 238 -15.88 4.67 -8.79
C TRP A 238 -15.18 3.82 -9.86
N LYS A 239 -15.04 4.36 -11.07
CA LYS A 239 -14.50 3.64 -12.23
C LYS A 239 -12.97 3.65 -12.34
N TRP A 240 -12.30 4.49 -11.54
CA TRP A 240 -10.84 4.65 -11.58
C TRP A 240 -10.13 3.62 -10.70
N GLN A 241 -10.37 2.36 -11.00
CA GLN A 241 -9.79 1.21 -10.32
C GLN A 241 -9.71 0.02 -11.27
N GLY A 242 -8.82 -0.93 -10.98
CA GLY A 242 -8.73 -2.17 -11.75
C GLY A 242 -7.95 -3.24 -11.00
N ALA A 243 -8.25 -4.50 -11.31
CA ALA A 243 -7.57 -5.65 -10.73
C ALA A 243 -7.56 -6.82 -11.71
N LYS A 244 -6.44 -7.56 -11.77
CA LYS A 244 -6.26 -8.75 -12.61
C LYS A 244 -6.57 -10.02 -11.84
N GLU A 245 -6.88 -11.09 -12.56
CA GLU A 245 -6.90 -12.42 -11.97
C GLU A 245 -5.50 -12.78 -11.45
N ILE A 246 -5.44 -13.51 -10.34
CA ILE A 246 -4.16 -13.87 -9.71
C ILE A 246 -3.90 -15.35 -9.94
N VAL A 247 -2.76 -15.70 -10.55
CA VAL A 247 -2.27 -17.08 -10.57
C VAL A 247 -1.45 -17.29 -9.32
N SER A 248 -1.99 -18.06 -8.36
CA SER A 248 -1.19 -18.58 -7.26
C SER A 248 -0.63 -19.95 -7.64
N ASP A 249 0.57 -20.26 -7.15
CA ASP A 249 1.15 -21.62 -7.24
C ASP A 249 0.34 -22.64 -6.39
N LEU A 250 -0.64 -22.16 -5.59
CA LEU A 250 -1.65 -22.97 -4.91
C LEU A 250 -2.79 -23.44 -5.83
N ALA A 251 -2.84 -23.02 -7.10
CA ALA A 251 -3.79 -23.60 -8.06
C ALA A 251 -3.56 -25.11 -8.30
N GLY A 252 -2.42 -25.66 -7.85
CA GLY A 252 -2.19 -27.12 -7.75
C GLY A 252 -2.48 -27.73 -6.37
N ARG A 253 -2.93 -26.95 -5.39
CA ARG A 253 -3.35 -27.42 -4.05
C ARG A 253 -4.83 -27.21 -3.75
N ARG A 254 -5.53 -26.39 -4.53
CA ARG A 254 -7.00 -26.39 -4.53
C ARG A 254 -7.46 -27.15 -5.75
N ASP A 255 -7.66 -28.45 -5.56
CA ASP A 255 -8.53 -29.21 -6.47
C ASP A 255 -9.81 -28.39 -6.67
N ALA A 256 -10.11 -27.99 -7.90
CA ALA A 256 -11.38 -27.33 -8.22
C ALA A 256 -12.61 -28.25 -7.99
N SER A 257 -12.36 -29.50 -7.57
CA SER A 257 -13.34 -30.47 -7.09
C SER A 257 -13.39 -30.60 -5.56
N ALA A 258 -12.50 -29.96 -4.81
CA ALA A 258 -12.50 -29.99 -3.36
C ALA A 258 -13.44 -28.92 -2.82
N THR A 259 -14.47 -29.36 -2.09
CA THR A 259 -15.38 -28.50 -1.34
C THR A 259 -14.58 -27.57 -0.45
N ASP A 260 -14.73 -26.26 -0.64
CA ASP A 260 -14.18 -25.26 0.27
C ASP A 260 -15.09 -25.14 1.50
N TYR A 261 -14.51 -24.91 2.68
CA TYR A 261 -15.24 -24.83 3.93
C TYR A 261 -14.98 -23.49 4.60
N ILE A 262 -16.06 -22.77 4.94
CA ILE A 262 -16.00 -21.63 5.84
C ILE A 262 -16.22 -22.13 7.26
N GLY A 263 -15.24 -21.89 8.14
CA GLY A 263 -15.39 -22.06 9.58
C GLY A 263 -15.84 -20.75 10.23
N GLY A 264 -16.61 -20.87 11.30
CA GLY A 264 -16.95 -19.75 12.17
C GLY A 264 -17.00 -20.24 13.62
N PHE A 265 -16.68 -19.36 14.56
CA PHE A 265 -16.81 -19.63 15.98
C PHE A 265 -17.41 -18.41 16.68
N VAL A 266 -18.03 -18.68 17.82
CA VAL A 266 -18.55 -17.67 18.74
C VAL A 266 -17.97 -17.99 20.11
N LEU A 267 -17.55 -16.96 20.83
CA LEU A 267 -17.03 -17.05 22.18
C LEU A 267 -17.68 -15.98 23.04
N GLY A 268 -17.80 -16.28 24.33
CA GLY A 268 -18.35 -15.39 25.34
C GLY A 268 -17.65 -15.61 26.66
N ILE A 269 -17.46 -14.52 27.41
CA ILE A 269 -16.95 -14.58 28.78
C ILE A 269 -18.16 -14.45 29.70
N HIS A 270 -18.44 -15.51 30.46
CA HIS A 270 -19.57 -15.56 31.40
C HIS A 270 -19.14 -15.11 32.80
N GLY A 271 -20.04 -14.49 33.55
CA GLY A 271 -19.81 -14.07 34.94
C GLY A 271 -19.31 -12.63 35.11
N ALA A 272 -18.91 -11.96 34.02
CA ALA A 272 -18.37 -10.60 34.08
C ALA A 272 -19.45 -9.55 34.44
N ASP A 273 -20.64 -9.69 33.87
CA ASP A 273 -21.76 -8.77 34.13
C ASP A 273 -22.35 -8.98 35.53
N GLU A 274 -22.44 -10.24 35.98
CA GLU A 274 -22.86 -10.58 37.34
C GLU A 274 -21.88 -10.02 38.38
N PHE A 275 -20.58 -10.24 38.18
CA PHE A 275 -19.56 -9.77 39.12
C PHE A 275 -19.44 -8.24 39.13
N ALA A 276 -19.57 -7.59 37.97
CA ALA A 276 -19.60 -6.14 37.92
C ALA A 276 -20.81 -5.55 38.67
N ARG A 277 -21.99 -6.19 38.59
CA ARG A 277 -23.19 -5.78 39.32
C ARG A 277 -23.04 -5.95 40.83
N GLU A 278 -22.44 -7.05 41.30
CA GLU A 278 -22.11 -7.23 42.73
C GLU A 278 -21.18 -6.13 43.25
N LEU A 279 -20.20 -5.72 42.44
CA LEU A 279 -19.27 -4.63 42.78
C LEU A 279 -19.96 -3.27 42.80
N GLU A 280 -20.88 -3.02 41.84
CA GLU A 280 -21.71 -1.81 41.82
C GLU A 280 -22.61 -1.74 43.08
N GLU A 281 -23.21 -2.86 43.51
CA GLU A 281 -24.00 -2.94 44.76
C GLU A 281 -23.17 -2.68 46.02
N GLN A 282 -21.86 -2.98 45.97
CA GLN A 282 -20.91 -2.70 47.05
C GLN A 282 -20.33 -1.27 47.01
N ASN A 283 -20.85 -0.39 46.14
CA ASN A 283 -20.32 0.95 45.88
C ASN A 283 -18.86 0.97 45.39
N ASP A 284 -18.45 -0.03 44.61
CA ASP A 284 -17.16 -0.07 43.90
C ASP A 284 -17.33 -0.04 42.36
N PRO A 285 -17.76 1.12 41.80
CA PRO A 285 -17.99 1.26 40.37
C PRO A 285 -16.69 1.21 39.55
N TYR A 286 -15.54 1.50 40.16
CA TYR A 286 -14.25 1.48 39.46
C TYR A 286 -13.83 0.04 39.14
N THR A 287 -13.91 -0.85 40.13
CA THR A 287 -13.59 -2.27 39.92
C THR A 287 -14.61 -2.93 39.00
N ALA A 288 -15.89 -2.53 39.06
CA ALA A 288 -16.91 -3.02 38.12
C ALA A 288 -16.59 -2.69 36.64
N ILE A 289 -16.13 -1.46 36.35
CA ILE A 289 -15.67 -1.07 35.02
C ILE A 289 -14.44 -1.90 34.62
N MET A 290 -13.51 -2.11 35.56
CA MET A 290 -12.29 -2.88 35.31
C MET A 290 -12.60 -4.35 34.95
N VAL A 291 -13.55 -4.98 35.64
CA VAL A 291 -13.99 -6.36 35.36
C VAL A 291 -14.54 -6.47 33.94
N LYS A 292 -15.41 -5.54 33.53
CA LYS A 292 -15.96 -5.50 32.17
C LYS A 292 -14.87 -5.32 31.11
N ALA A 293 -13.91 -4.42 31.36
CA ALA A 293 -12.79 -4.19 30.46
C ALA A 293 -11.86 -5.41 30.33
N VAL A 294 -11.58 -6.10 31.43
CA VAL A 294 -10.76 -7.32 31.44
C VAL A 294 -11.46 -8.46 30.71
N ALA A 295 -12.79 -8.62 30.90
CA ALA A 295 -13.57 -9.62 30.19
C ALA A 295 -13.55 -9.41 28.67
N ASP A 296 -13.64 -8.16 28.21
CA ASP A 296 -13.52 -7.81 26.80
C ASP A 296 -12.14 -8.17 26.23
N ARG A 297 -11.06 -7.86 26.97
CA ARG A 297 -9.69 -8.28 26.59
C ARG A 297 -9.53 -9.80 26.53
N PHE A 298 -10.16 -10.55 27.44
CA PHE A 298 -10.14 -12.01 27.38
C PHE A 298 -10.91 -12.54 26.19
N ALA A 299 -12.06 -11.96 25.83
CA ALA A 299 -12.81 -12.34 24.65
C ALA A 299 -11.94 -12.18 23.38
N GLU A 300 -11.29 -11.03 23.22
CA GLU A 300 -10.39 -10.78 22.08
C GLU A 300 -9.19 -11.72 22.06
N ALA A 301 -8.51 -11.91 23.19
CA ALA A 301 -7.35 -12.81 23.27
C ALA A 301 -7.73 -14.26 22.94
N PHE A 302 -8.93 -14.69 23.33
CA PHE A 302 -9.43 -16.03 23.01
C PHE A 302 -9.82 -16.15 21.53
N ALA A 303 -10.37 -15.09 20.93
CA ALA A 303 -10.62 -15.02 19.49
C ALA A 303 -9.32 -15.18 18.70
N GLU A 304 -8.28 -14.45 19.08
CA GLU A 304 -6.96 -14.55 18.45
C GLU A 304 -6.33 -15.93 18.65
N LEU A 305 -6.42 -16.52 19.84
CA LEU A 305 -5.90 -17.86 20.11
C LEU A 305 -6.62 -18.94 19.28
N LEU A 306 -7.94 -18.84 19.12
CA LEU A 306 -8.71 -19.76 18.30
C LEU A 306 -8.39 -19.59 16.82
N HIS A 307 -8.27 -18.34 16.34
CA HIS A 307 -7.77 -18.06 14.99
C HIS A 307 -6.39 -18.65 14.73
N HIS A 308 -5.47 -18.58 15.71
CA HIS A 308 -4.12 -19.14 15.55
C HIS A 308 -4.11 -20.68 15.55
N ARG A 309 -5.12 -21.34 16.16
CA ARG A 309 -5.19 -22.80 16.25
C ARG A 309 -6.01 -23.47 15.14
N ALA A 310 -6.79 -22.68 14.40
CA ALA A 310 -7.56 -23.12 13.23
C ALA A 310 -6.65 -23.25 12.00
#